data_AF-A0ABD5P2R9-F1
#
_entry.id   AF-A0ABD5P2R9-F1
#
_cell.length_a   1.000
_cell.length_b   1.000
_cell.length_c   1.000
_cell.angle_alpha   90.00
_cell.angle_beta   90.00
_cell.angle_gamma   90.00
#
_symmetry.space_group_name_H-M   'P 1'
#
loop_
_entity.id
_entity.type
_entity.pdbx_description
1 polymer ?
#
loop_
_entity_poly.entity_id
_entity_poly.type
_entity_poly.pdbx_seq_one_letter_code
_entity_poly.pdbx_strand_id
1 'polypeptide(L)'
;MAHSRRNCEAIIDYLTRYDEVVEVGIGRRTDVANALVKRGVSVTATDVHPREVPDGVAFVVDDVVDPDLAVYADADAIYALNLPPELHRPALEVARRVDADFCFTTLGGDQPTIPVERKTIPGDTLYVARDRPR
;
A
#
# COMPACT_ATOMS: atom_id res chain seq x y z
N MET A 1 2.98 -3.72 -21.43
CA MET A 1 1.97 -2.65 -21.25
C MET A 1 0.60 -3.17 -20.76
N ALA A 2 0.02 -4.22 -21.36
CA ALA A 2 -1.29 -4.75 -20.92
C ALA A 2 -1.29 -5.52 -19.58
N HIS A 3 -0.14 -6.07 -19.16
CA HIS A 3 -0.01 -6.76 -17.87
C HIS A 3 -0.17 -5.78 -16.70
N SER A 4 0.69 -4.76 -16.62
CA SER A 4 0.67 -3.73 -15.55
C SER A 4 -0.71 -3.15 -15.24
N ARG A 5 -1.55 -2.88 -16.26
CA ARG A 5 -2.91 -2.35 -16.03
C ARG A 5 -3.84 -3.34 -15.33
N ARG A 6 -3.78 -4.62 -15.68
CA ARG A 6 -4.60 -5.67 -15.05
C ARG A 6 -4.14 -5.97 -13.63
N ASN A 7 -2.85 -5.83 -13.36
CA ASN A 7 -2.32 -5.93 -11.98
C ASN A 7 -2.90 -4.80 -11.13
N CYS A 8 -2.84 -3.55 -11.60
CA CYS A 8 -3.38 -2.41 -10.88
C CYS A 8 -4.88 -2.58 -10.60
N GLU A 9 -5.67 -3.02 -11.58
CA GLU A 9 -7.11 -3.24 -11.40
C GLU A 9 -7.41 -4.29 -10.32
N ALA A 10 -6.68 -5.41 -10.30
CA ALA A 10 -6.84 -6.43 -9.26
C ALA A 10 -6.43 -5.93 -7.86
N ILE A 11 -5.40 -5.08 -7.77
CA ILE A 11 -5.00 -4.43 -6.52
C ILE A 11 -6.08 -3.45 -6.05
N ILE A 12 -6.60 -2.62 -6.96
CA ILE A 12 -7.68 -1.67 -6.68
C ILE A 12 -8.91 -2.41 -6.17
N ASP A 13 -9.37 -3.44 -6.88
CA ASP A 13 -10.54 -4.25 -6.49
C ASP A 13 -10.35 -4.96 -5.14
N TYR A 14 -9.11 -5.24 -4.74
CA TYR A 14 -8.84 -5.77 -3.41
C TYR A 14 -8.90 -4.69 -2.34
N LEU A 15 -8.32 -3.52 -2.61
CA LEU A 15 -8.22 -2.41 -1.67
C LEU A 15 -9.55 -1.68 -1.45
N THR A 16 -10.52 -1.75 -2.37
CA THR A 16 -11.87 -1.18 -2.18
C THR A 16 -12.70 -1.85 -1.08
N ARG A 17 -12.15 -2.87 -0.42
CA ARG A 17 -12.74 -3.50 0.77
C ARG A 17 -12.49 -2.71 2.06
N TYR A 18 -11.58 -1.75 1.99
CA TYR A 18 -11.20 -0.85 3.06
C TYR A 18 -11.76 0.54 2.77
N ASP A 19 -12.13 1.28 3.81
CA ASP A 19 -12.68 2.63 3.66
C ASP A 19 -11.55 3.66 3.68
N GLU A 20 -10.52 3.43 4.52
CA GLU A 20 -9.35 4.29 4.65
C GLU A 20 -8.05 3.54 4.39
N VAL A 21 -7.25 4.04 3.44
CA VAL A 21 -5.98 3.41 3.07
C VAL A 21 -4.82 4.38 3.01
N VAL A 22 -3.64 3.90 3.37
CA VAL A 22 -2.40 4.66 3.27
C VAL A 22 -1.44 4.03 2.27
N GLU A 23 -1.03 4.77 1.24
CA GLU A 23 0.03 4.35 0.32
C GLU A 23 1.40 4.73 0.88
N VAL A 24 2.28 3.74 1.02
CA VAL A 24 3.69 3.94 1.37
C VAL A 24 4.55 3.94 0.12
N GLY A 25 5.25 5.04 -0.11
CA GLY A 25 6.15 5.20 -1.25
C GLY A 25 5.43 5.38 -2.59
N ILE A 26 4.48 6.32 -2.66
CA ILE A 26 3.67 6.56 -3.88
C ILE A 26 4.53 6.84 -5.13
N GLY A 27 5.70 7.44 -4.96
CA GLY A 27 6.64 7.70 -6.04
C GLY A 27 6.02 8.52 -7.17
N ARG A 28 6.05 7.99 -8.39
CA ARG A 28 5.52 8.65 -9.61
C ARG A 28 4.30 7.94 -10.19
N ARG A 29 3.85 6.85 -9.58
CA ARG A 29 2.78 5.98 -10.13
C ARG A 29 1.54 6.11 -9.29
N THR A 30 0.82 7.19 -9.50
CA THR A 30 -0.37 7.55 -8.71
C THR A 30 -1.67 6.93 -9.24
N ASP A 31 -1.59 5.99 -10.19
CA ASP A 31 -2.76 5.42 -10.88
C ASP A 31 -3.68 4.65 -9.93
N VAL A 32 -3.10 3.92 -8.98
CA VAL A 32 -3.85 3.13 -7.98
C VAL A 32 -4.55 4.07 -6.99
N ALA A 33 -3.81 5.00 -6.37
CA ALA A 33 -4.39 6.01 -5.49
C ALA A 33 -5.55 6.79 -6.15
N ASN A 34 -5.35 7.27 -7.38
CA ASN A 34 -6.39 7.98 -8.14
C ASN A 34 -7.64 7.13 -8.36
N ALA A 35 -7.46 5.85 -8.68
CA ALA A 35 -8.58 4.95 -8.92
C ALA A 35 -9.34 4.62 -7.64
N LEU A 36 -8.65 4.50 -6.50
CA LEU A 36 -9.27 4.27 -5.19
C LEU A 36 -10.12 5.45 -4.75
N VAL A 37 -9.60 6.68 -4.88
CA VAL A 37 -10.38 7.90 -4.63
C VAL A 37 -11.64 7.95 -5.51
N LYS A 38 -11.52 7.63 -6.80
CA LYS A 38 -12.68 7.55 -7.72
C LYS A 38 -13.69 6.47 -7.36
N ARG A 39 -13.30 5.48 -6.54
CA ARG A 39 -14.17 4.43 -6.02
C ARG A 39 -14.75 4.78 -4.64
N GLY A 40 -14.40 5.94 -4.08
CA GLY A 40 -14.91 6.43 -2.79
C GLY A 40 -14.06 6.05 -1.59
N VAL A 41 -12.85 5.51 -1.79
CA VAL A 41 -11.91 5.17 -0.73
C VAL A 41 -11.12 6.42 -0.34
N SER A 42 -10.94 6.67 0.96
CA SER A 42 -10.06 7.73 1.46
C SER A 42 -8.61 7.29 1.31
N VAL A 43 -7.79 8.09 0.63
CA VAL A 43 -6.39 7.74 0.35
C VAL A 43 -5.45 8.82 0.89
N THR A 44 -4.54 8.40 1.77
CA THR A 44 -3.37 9.18 2.18
C THR A 44 -2.12 8.56 1.54
N ALA A 45 -1.32 9.36 0.85
CA ALA A 45 -0.09 8.92 0.23
C ALA A 45 1.11 9.47 0.98
N THR A 46 2.12 8.63 1.16
CA THR A 46 3.38 8.97 1.84
C THR A 46 4.58 8.69 0.94
N ASP A 47 5.59 9.56 1.02
CA ASP A 47 6.90 9.39 0.38
C ASP A 47 7.92 10.25 1.12
N VAL A 48 9.16 9.79 1.21
CA VAL A 48 10.28 10.57 1.81
C VAL A 48 10.61 11.83 1.01
N HIS A 49 10.14 11.91 -0.23
CA HIS A 49 10.28 13.06 -1.10
C HIS A 49 8.92 13.67 -1.42
N PRO A 50 8.82 15.01 -1.55
CA PRO A 50 7.59 15.65 -1.99
C PRO A 50 7.17 15.16 -3.39
N ARG A 51 5.89 14.80 -3.53
CA ARG A 51 5.28 14.34 -4.78
C ARG A 51 4.03 15.15 -5.11
N GLU A 52 3.77 15.31 -6.40
CA GLU A 52 2.46 15.74 -6.87
C GLU A 52 1.52 14.53 -6.86
N VAL A 53 0.39 14.67 -6.18
CA VAL A 53 -0.64 13.64 -6.12
C VAL A 53 -1.93 14.11 -6.80
N PRO A 54 -2.77 13.19 -7.29
CA PRO A 54 -4.06 13.51 -7.88
C PRO A 54 -5.01 14.18 -6.88
N ASP A 55 -5.97 14.94 -7.40
CA ASP A 55 -7.04 15.54 -6.59
C ASP A 55 -7.79 14.47 -5.77
N GLY A 56 -7.98 14.76 -4.48
CA GLY A 56 -8.64 13.87 -3.53
C GLY A 56 -7.73 12.87 -2.82
N VAL A 57 -6.44 12.82 -3.18
CA VAL A 57 -5.41 12.09 -2.41
C VAL A 57 -4.75 13.07 -1.44
N ALA A 58 -4.75 12.76 -0.14
CA ALA A 58 -3.94 13.50 0.82
C ALA A 58 -2.47 13.10 0.68
N PHE A 59 -1.52 14.03 0.74
CA PHE A 59 -0.10 13.70 0.67
C PHE A 59 0.66 14.21 1.89
N VAL A 60 1.49 13.34 2.46
CA VAL A 60 2.34 13.63 3.61
C VAL A 60 3.77 13.16 3.31
N VAL A 61 4.76 13.99 3.61
CA VAL A 61 6.16 13.57 3.55
C VAL A 61 6.46 12.81 4.84
N ASP A 62 6.67 11.50 4.73
CA ASP A 62 6.90 10.61 5.87
C ASP A 62 7.85 9.47 5.47
N ASP A 63 8.65 8.99 6.43
CA ASP A 63 9.53 7.83 6.28
C ASP A 63 8.98 6.66 7.09
N VAL A 64 8.55 5.59 6.41
CA VAL A 64 8.01 4.40 7.07
C VAL A 64 9.00 3.72 8.05
N VAL A 65 10.30 4.03 7.94
CA VAL A 65 11.34 3.55 8.87
C VAL A 65 11.36 4.36 10.18
N ASP A 66 10.97 5.64 10.14
CA ASP A 66 10.79 6.51 11.30
C ASP A 66 9.48 7.32 11.17
N PRO A 67 8.32 6.66 11.30
CA PRO A 67 7.05 7.20 10.85
C PRO A 67 6.38 8.06 11.92
N ASP A 68 5.68 9.12 11.47
CA ASP A 68 4.65 9.75 12.29
C ASP A 68 3.38 8.90 12.28
N LEU A 69 3.12 8.19 13.38
CA LEU A 69 1.95 7.31 13.52
C LEU A 69 0.62 8.06 13.35
N ALA A 70 0.57 9.38 13.55
CA ALA A 70 -0.64 10.16 13.32
C ALA A 70 -1.11 10.10 11.86
N VAL A 71 -0.19 9.88 10.92
CA VAL A 71 -0.50 9.74 9.47
C VAL A 71 -1.22 8.43 9.17
N TYR A 72 -1.01 7.41 10.00
CA TYR A 72 -1.50 6.04 9.81
C TYR A 72 -2.65 5.67 10.74
N ALA A 73 -3.00 6.53 11.70
CA ALA A 73 -3.83 6.17 12.84
C ALA A 73 -5.24 5.70 12.48
N ASP A 74 -5.84 6.25 11.42
CA ASP A 74 -7.19 5.93 10.97
C ASP A 74 -7.22 4.91 9.81
N ALA A 75 -6.05 4.39 9.40
CA ALA A 75 -5.96 3.50 8.26
C ALA A 75 -6.51 2.09 8.55
N ASP A 76 -7.44 1.61 7.75
CA ASP A 76 -7.85 0.20 7.75
C ASP A 76 -6.80 -0.69 7.07
N ALA A 77 -6.10 -0.14 6.08
CA ALA A 77 -5.02 -0.82 5.38
C ALA A 77 -3.87 0.11 4.96
N ILE A 78 -2.66 -0.37 5.11
CA ILE A 78 -1.46 0.25 4.57
C ILE A 78 -1.06 -0.55 3.34
N TYR A 79 -0.84 0.11 2.21
CA TYR A 79 -0.38 -0.55 1.00
C TYR A 79 0.87 0.06 0.38
N ALA A 80 1.64 -0.76 -0.34
CA ALA A 80 2.82 -0.31 -1.06
C ALA A 80 3.00 -1.08 -2.37
N LEU A 81 3.48 -0.39 -3.41
CA LEU A 81 3.69 -0.97 -4.72
C LEU A 81 5.18 -1.11 -5.02
N ASN A 82 5.62 -2.32 -5.36
CA ASN A 82 7.04 -2.64 -5.61
C ASN A 82 7.93 -2.32 -4.39
N LEU A 83 7.44 -2.65 -3.20
CA LEU A 83 8.14 -2.39 -1.94
C LEU A 83 9.41 -3.24 -1.86
N PRO A 84 10.56 -2.65 -1.52
CA PRO A 84 11.80 -3.38 -1.42
C PRO A 84 11.87 -4.17 -0.08
N PRO A 85 12.61 -5.29 -0.04
CA PRO A 85 12.66 -6.21 1.11
C PRO A 85 12.99 -5.61 2.46
N GLU A 86 13.81 -4.56 2.49
CA GLU A 86 14.24 -3.85 3.69
C GLU A 86 13.11 -3.06 4.35
N LEU A 87 12.10 -2.62 3.59
CA LEU A 87 10.97 -1.84 4.11
C LEU A 87 9.78 -2.71 4.54
N HIS A 88 9.78 -4.01 4.24
CA HIS A 88 8.69 -4.91 4.62
C HIS A 88 8.46 -4.96 6.14
N ARG A 89 9.54 -5.05 6.93
CA ARG A 89 9.45 -5.13 8.40
C ARG A 89 9.00 -3.81 9.03
N PRO A 90 9.63 -2.65 8.72
CA PRO A 90 9.15 -1.36 9.21
C PRO A 90 7.67 -1.12 8.87
N ALA A 91 7.26 -1.34 7.62
CA ALA A 91 5.88 -1.14 7.21
C ALA A 91 4.90 -2.06 7.96
N LEU A 92 5.27 -3.33 8.19
CA LEU A 92 4.47 -4.25 9.01
C LEU A 92 4.38 -3.77 10.47
N GLU A 93 5.45 -3.24 11.04
CA GLU A 93 5.42 -2.71 12.41
C GLU A 93 4.49 -1.50 12.54
N VAL A 94 4.46 -0.61 11.54
CA VAL A 94 3.49 0.49 11.49
C VAL A 94 2.08 -0.06 11.46
N ALA A 95 1.79 -0.94 10.50
CA ALA A 95 0.46 -1.53 10.33
C ALA A 95 -0.05 -2.18 11.63
N ARG A 96 0.83 -2.93 12.32
CA ARG A 96 0.52 -3.52 13.63
C ARG A 96 0.22 -2.50 14.72
N ARG A 97 0.93 -1.38 14.76
CA ARG A 97 0.72 -0.35 15.78
C ARG A 97 -0.62 0.37 15.61
N VAL A 98 -1.15 0.41 14.39
CA VAL A 98 -2.44 1.03 14.07
C VAL A 98 -3.56 0.02 13.79
N ASP A 99 -3.33 -1.27 14.01
CA ASP A 99 -4.27 -2.37 13.72
C ASP A 99 -4.78 -2.41 12.26
N ALA A 100 -3.92 -2.01 11.32
CA ALA A 100 -4.19 -2.01 9.89
C ALA A 100 -3.69 -3.29 9.21
N ASP A 101 -4.36 -3.67 8.11
CA ASP A 101 -3.86 -4.70 7.21
C ASP A 101 -2.70 -4.16 6.36
N PHE A 102 -1.63 -4.93 6.18
CA PHE A 102 -0.51 -4.52 5.33
C PHE A 102 -0.51 -5.26 3.99
N CYS A 103 -0.73 -4.54 2.89
CA CYS A 103 -0.87 -5.09 1.54
C CYS A 103 0.25 -4.59 0.62
N PHE A 104 1.10 -5.45 0.06
CA PHE A 104 2.18 -4.96 -0.80
C PHE A 104 2.48 -5.87 -1.99
N THR A 105 3.08 -5.31 -3.03
CA THR A 105 3.75 -6.06 -4.10
C THR A 105 5.26 -5.85 -4.01
N THR A 106 6.04 -6.79 -4.53
CA THR A 106 7.51 -6.70 -4.54
C THR A 106 8.04 -6.42 -5.95
N LEU A 107 9.30 -6.00 -6.07
CA LEU A 107 9.97 -5.95 -7.37
C LEU A 107 10.17 -7.38 -7.88
N GLY A 108 9.66 -7.65 -9.10
CA GLY A 108 9.56 -8.99 -9.68
C GLY A 108 10.79 -9.87 -9.48
N GLY A 109 10.70 -10.77 -8.49
CA GLY A 109 11.78 -11.68 -8.09
C GLY A 109 12.01 -11.71 -6.57
N ASP A 110 11.72 -10.61 -5.89
CA ASP A 110 11.92 -10.50 -4.44
C ASP A 110 10.84 -11.25 -3.66
N GLN A 111 11.29 -12.05 -2.69
CA GLN A 111 10.42 -12.79 -1.78
C GLN A 111 10.07 -11.92 -0.56
N PRO A 112 8.86 -12.06 0.01
CA PRO A 112 8.49 -11.41 1.26
C PRO A 112 9.42 -11.88 2.39
N THR A 113 9.92 -10.93 3.17
CA THR A 113 10.83 -11.15 4.32
C THR A 113 10.09 -11.29 5.65
N ILE A 114 8.75 -11.26 5.58
CA ILE A 114 7.80 -11.33 6.68
C ILE A 114 6.72 -12.39 6.38
N PRO A 115 6.01 -12.92 7.38
CA PRO A 115 4.86 -13.81 7.16
C PRO A 115 3.74 -13.08 6.40
N VAL A 116 3.27 -13.69 5.32
CA VAL A 116 2.22 -13.12 4.45
C VAL A 116 1.29 -14.21 3.92
N GLU A 117 0.04 -13.83 3.72
CA GLU A 117 -0.86 -14.50 2.79
C GLU A 117 -0.52 -14.05 1.36
N ARG A 118 -0.49 -15.00 0.41
CA ARG A 118 -0.24 -14.72 -1.00
C ARG A 118 -1.54 -14.73 -1.77
N LYS A 119 -1.84 -13.66 -2.50
CA LYS A 119 -2.97 -13.58 -3.43
C LYS A 119 -2.45 -13.41 -4.85
N THR A 120 -2.72 -14.40 -5.69
CA THR A 120 -2.35 -14.34 -7.10
C THR A 120 -3.19 -13.28 -7.80
N ILE A 121 -2.52 -12.28 -8.39
CA ILE A 121 -3.14 -11.32 -9.30
C ILE A 121 -2.61 -11.58 -10.72
N PRO A 122 -3.27 -11.07 -11.78
CA PRO A 122 -2.72 -11.21 -13.12
C PRO A 122 -1.28 -10.73 -13.14
N GLY A 123 -0.33 -11.55 -13.56
CA GLY A 123 1.06 -11.12 -13.76
C GLY A 123 1.91 -10.82 -12.53
N ASP A 124 1.39 -10.93 -11.31
CA ASP A 124 2.13 -10.62 -10.08
C ASP A 124 1.46 -11.26 -8.84
N THR A 125 1.99 -11.00 -7.64
CA THR A 125 1.42 -11.46 -6.37
C THR A 125 1.18 -10.27 -5.45
N LEU A 126 -0.05 -10.16 -4.94
CA LEU A 126 -0.35 -9.28 -3.82
C LEU A 126 -0.09 -10.05 -2.51
N TYR A 127 0.82 -9.52 -1.70
CA TYR A 127 1.11 -10.05 -0.37
C TYR A 127 0.27 -9.30 0.66
N VAL A 128 -0.33 -10.04 1.59
CA VAL A 128 -1.13 -9.47 2.68
C VAL A 128 -0.57 -9.97 3.99
N ALA A 129 -0.03 -9.08 4.81
CA ALA A 129 0.39 -9.36 6.18
C ALA A 129 -0.67 -8.84 7.15
N ARG A 130 -1.11 -9.69 8.07
CA ARG A 130 -2.09 -9.37 9.10
C ARG A 130 -1.63 -9.94 10.43
N ASP A 131 -1.94 -9.26 11.53
CA ASP A 131 -1.58 -9.76 12.86
C ASP A 131 -2.55 -10.83 13.36
N ARG A 132 -3.72 -11.00 12.71
CA ARG A 132 -4.65 -12.10 12.96
C ARG A 132 -5.25 -12.67 11.66
N PRO A 133 -5.36 -14.01 11.53
CA PRO A 133 -6.25 -14.60 10.54
C PRO A 133 -7.70 -14.25 10.94
N ARG A 134 -8.42 -13.56 10.05
CA ARG A 134 -9.89 -13.39 10.16
C ARG A 134 -10.60 -14.68 9.79
#